data_AF-A0A4Q3YNV9-F1
#
_entry.id   AF-A0A4Q3YNV9-F1
#
_cell.length_a   1.000
_cell.length_b   1.000
_cell.length_c   1.000
_cell.angle_alpha   90.00
_cell.angle_beta   90.00
_cell.angle_gamma   90.00
#
_symmetry.space_group_name_H-M   'P 1'
#
loop_
_entity.id
_entity.type
_entity.pdbx_description
1 polymer ?
#
loop_
_entity_poly.entity_id
_entity_poly.type
_entity_poly.pdbx_seq_one_letter_code
_entity_poly.pdbx_strand_id
1 'polypeptide(L)'
;MPDGSSESITMTAVETAGDPGSFVIGPDADTTAANFNTALTAQVKTLAEGKMVSASSYAASEDFFYGQGGQPMRVDGPPYDTATALVAGTDTNTIFWYKGEDSTDPRHTVTAKVGESTSVAYGVQANEGGLVNLVQALAAMSIQTFTDADTTSTDRYSAMIARNTERLAETGDSNSSISIIAVELGLAKSTAGAIDERHTDHKAQLGNMVQDIEEAPTETVAMELLTLKTRLEASYQTTAMLSQLSLVNYLK
;
A
#
# COMPACT_ATOMS: atom_id res chain seq x y z
N MET A 1 -9.44 9.90 -26.05
CA MET A 1 -8.50 10.94 -25.60
C MET A 1 -7.20 10.26 -25.17
N PRO A 2 -6.09 10.99 -24.98
CA PRO A 2 -4.79 10.39 -24.65
C PRO A 2 -4.79 9.53 -23.38
N ASP A 3 -5.66 9.85 -22.42
CA ASP A 3 -5.90 9.10 -21.17
C ASP A 3 -6.90 7.94 -21.34
N GLY A 4 -7.21 7.52 -22.57
CA GLY A 4 -8.17 6.45 -22.87
C GLY A 4 -9.65 6.84 -22.77
N SER A 5 -9.97 7.99 -22.17
CA SER A 5 -11.37 8.44 -22.01
C SER A 5 -11.98 8.90 -23.33
N SER A 6 -13.32 8.98 -23.41
CA SER A 6 -14.05 9.38 -24.62
C SER A 6 -14.92 10.61 -24.39
N GLU A 7 -15.01 11.48 -25.40
CA GLU A 7 -15.84 12.68 -25.38
C GLU A 7 -16.72 12.72 -26.61
N SER A 8 -17.93 13.25 -26.45
CA SER A 8 -18.89 13.43 -27.55
C SER A 8 -19.09 14.90 -27.83
N ILE A 9 -19.04 15.29 -29.10
CA ILE A 9 -19.41 16.63 -29.56
C ILE A 9 -20.84 16.57 -30.06
N THR A 10 -21.74 17.31 -29.40
CA THR A 10 -23.14 17.44 -29.79
C THR A 10 -23.37 18.78 -30.45
N MET A 11 -23.97 18.79 -31.64
CA MET A 11 -24.27 19.99 -32.41
C MET A 11 -25.78 20.13 -32.64
N THR A 12 -26.33 21.32 -32.37
CA THR A 12 -27.76 21.61 -32.51
C THR A 12 -28.02 22.60 -33.63
N ALA A 13 -28.89 22.27 -34.57
CA ALA A 13 -29.32 23.21 -35.61
C ALA A 13 -30.37 24.18 -35.04
N VAL A 14 -30.20 25.49 -35.30
CA VAL A 14 -31.07 26.56 -34.76
C VAL A 14 -31.45 27.58 -35.84
N GLU A 15 -32.59 28.25 -35.68
CA GLU A 15 -33.01 29.32 -36.62
C GLU A 15 -32.32 30.65 -36.34
N THR A 16 -31.88 30.88 -35.11
CA THR A 16 -31.17 32.09 -34.68
C THR A 16 -29.91 31.70 -33.91
N ALA A 17 -28.88 32.54 -33.95
CA ALA A 17 -27.64 32.30 -33.20
C ALA A 17 -27.95 31.97 -31.73
N GLY A 18 -27.44 30.83 -31.25
CA GLY A 18 -27.71 30.28 -29.93
C GLY A 18 -26.43 30.02 -29.14
N ASP A 19 -26.56 29.19 -28.10
CA ASP A 19 -25.45 28.81 -27.22
C ASP A 19 -24.32 28.06 -27.96
N PRO A 20 -23.10 28.00 -27.40
CA PRO A 20 -22.01 27.20 -27.93
C PRO A 20 -22.45 25.75 -28.23
N GLY A 21 -22.09 25.24 -29.41
CA GLY A 21 -22.57 23.93 -29.89
C GLY A 21 -23.85 24.01 -30.71
N SER A 22 -24.32 25.21 -31.05
CA SER A 22 -25.36 25.40 -32.05
C SER A 22 -24.80 25.96 -33.37
N PHE A 23 -25.50 25.69 -34.48
CA PHE A 23 -25.23 26.31 -35.77
C PHE A 23 -26.53 26.77 -36.43
N VAL A 24 -26.46 27.95 -37.06
CA VAL A 24 -27.64 28.56 -37.69
C VAL A 24 -27.92 27.90 -39.04
N ILE A 25 -29.19 27.53 -39.27
CA ILE A 25 -29.65 27.06 -40.57
C ILE A 25 -29.70 28.26 -41.52
N GLY A 26 -28.88 28.22 -42.56
CA GLY A 26 -28.78 29.30 -43.55
C GLY A 26 -29.92 29.27 -44.57
N PRO A 27 -30.04 30.31 -45.42
CA PRO A 27 -31.05 30.37 -46.48
C PRO A 27 -30.87 29.29 -47.56
N ASP A 28 -29.68 28.68 -47.65
CA ASP A 28 -29.34 27.60 -48.55
C ASP A 28 -28.41 26.57 -47.89
N ALA A 29 -28.16 25.47 -48.61
CA ALA A 29 -27.33 24.36 -48.14
C ALA A 29 -25.86 24.78 -47.92
N ASP A 30 -25.32 25.63 -48.77
CA ASP A 30 -23.92 26.08 -48.69
C ASP A 30 -23.69 26.95 -47.45
N THR A 31 -24.61 27.88 -47.17
CA THR A 31 -24.55 28.73 -45.97
C THR A 31 -24.73 27.90 -44.70
N THR A 32 -25.64 26.92 -44.71
CA THR A 32 -25.82 25.99 -43.57
C THR A 32 -24.57 25.16 -43.32
N ALA A 33 -23.93 24.64 -44.38
CA ALA A 33 -22.70 23.87 -44.27
C ALA A 33 -21.53 24.72 -43.75
N ALA A 34 -21.41 25.98 -44.20
CA ALA A 34 -20.41 26.91 -43.71
C ALA A 34 -20.61 27.25 -42.21
N ASN A 35 -21.85 27.48 -41.79
CA ASN A 35 -22.20 27.71 -40.39
C ASN A 35 -21.90 26.49 -39.52
N PHE A 36 -22.26 25.29 -39.98
CA PHE A 36 -21.93 24.05 -39.30
C PHE A 36 -20.41 23.85 -39.16
N ASN A 37 -19.66 24.03 -40.24
CA ASN A 37 -18.20 23.87 -40.22
C ASN A 37 -17.53 24.86 -39.24
N THR A 38 -17.98 26.12 -39.24
CA THR A 38 -17.50 27.13 -38.30
C THR A 38 -17.78 26.73 -36.85
N ALA A 39 -19.00 26.30 -36.55
CA ALA A 39 -19.40 25.93 -35.20
C ALA A 39 -18.71 24.63 -34.74
N LEU A 40 -18.55 23.64 -35.62
CA LEU A 40 -17.81 22.41 -35.34
C LEU A 40 -16.33 22.70 -35.09
N THR A 41 -15.70 23.55 -35.92
CA THR A 41 -14.30 23.96 -35.73
C THR A 41 -14.11 24.64 -34.37
N ALA A 42 -15.03 25.52 -33.99
CA ALA A 42 -15.00 26.16 -32.67
C ALA A 42 -15.13 25.13 -31.53
N GLN A 43 -16.06 24.17 -31.64
CA GLN A 43 -16.23 23.14 -30.62
C GLN A 43 -15.03 22.18 -30.51
N VAL A 44 -14.46 21.77 -31.64
CA VAL A 44 -13.23 20.97 -31.66
C VAL A 44 -12.08 21.75 -31.02
N LYS A 45 -11.97 23.06 -31.30
CA LYS A 45 -10.97 23.92 -30.66
C LYS A 45 -11.16 23.99 -29.14
N THR A 46 -12.38 24.22 -28.65
CA THR A 46 -12.68 24.22 -27.22
C THR A 46 -12.35 22.87 -26.57
N LEU A 47 -12.68 21.75 -27.22
CA LEU A 47 -12.33 20.43 -26.71
C LEU A 47 -10.81 20.21 -26.66
N ALA A 48 -10.09 20.63 -27.71
CA ALA A 48 -8.65 20.48 -27.83
C ALA A 48 -7.88 21.36 -26.83
N GLU A 49 -8.32 22.59 -26.59
CA GLU A 49 -7.67 23.53 -25.66
C GLU A 49 -8.14 23.32 -24.20
N GLY A 50 -9.31 22.71 -24.01
CA GLY A 50 -9.88 22.37 -22.71
C GLY A 50 -9.57 20.94 -22.28
N LYS A 51 -10.57 20.06 -22.41
CA LYS A 51 -10.55 18.71 -21.85
C LYS A 51 -9.38 17.85 -22.33
N MET A 52 -8.95 18.04 -23.59
CA MET A 52 -7.82 17.28 -24.15
C MET A 52 -6.50 17.65 -23.47
N VAL A 53 -6.30 18.91 -23.05
CA VAL A 53 -5.10 19.33 -22.30
C VAL A 53 -5.05 18.62 -20.94
N SER A 54 -6.18 18.57 -20.24
CA SER A 54 -6.29 17.84 -18.97
C SER A 54 -6.04 16.35 -19.18
N ALA A 55 -6.63 15.74 -20.22
CA ALA A 55 -6.40 14.33 -20.57
C ALA A 55 -4.93 14.03 -20.89
N SER A 56 -4.26 14.87 -21.68
CA SER A 56 -2.83 14.73 -21.98
C SER A 56 -1.97 14.81 -20.72
N SER A 57 -2.36 15.64 -19.74
CA SER A 57 -1.63 15.78 -18.48
C SER A 57 -1.74 14.52 -17.61
N TYR A 58 -2.91 13.87 -17.59
CA TYR A 58 -3.08 12.58 -16.94
C TYR A 58 -2.34 11.46 -17.68
N ALA A 59 -2.40 11.41 -19.01
CA ALA A 59 -1.66 10.43 -19.80
C ALA A 59 -0.14 10.54 -19.55
N ALA A 60 0.41 11.75 -19.56
CA ALA A 60 1.81 11.97 -19.22
C ALA A 60 2.15 11.57 -17.77
N SER A 61 1.20 11.74 -16.85
CA SER A 61 1.36 11.31 -15.46
C SER A 61 1.37 9.78 -15.35
N GLU A 62 0.50 9.08 -16.08
CA GLU A 62 0.46 7.61 -16.15
C GLU A 62 1.72 7.03 -16.78
N ASP A 63 2.16 7.65 -17.88
CA ASP A 63 3.39 7.28 -18.58
C ASP A 63 4.61 7.43 -17.67
N PHE A 64 4.66 8.43 -16.79
CA PHE A 64 5.79 8.63 -15.87
C PHE A 64 5.66 7.80 -14.59
N PHE A 65 4.53 7.88 -13.90
CA PHE A 65 4.23 7.14 -12.66
C PHE A 65 3.62 5.79 -13.01
N TYR A 66 4.39 4.95 -13.67
CA TYR A 66 3.98 3.61 -14.07
C TYR A 66 3.67 2.71 -12.85
N GLY A 67 2.68 1.83 -13.00
CA GLY A 67 2.34 0.80 -12.01
C GLY A 67 3.17 -0.47 -12.14
N GLN A 68 2.73 -1.56 -11.50
CA GLN A 68 3.48 -2.82 -11.48
C GLN A 68 3.73 -3.40 -12.89
N GLY A 69 4.93 -3.92 -13.11
CA GLY A 69 5.38 -4.47 -14.40
C GLY A 69 5.55 -3.44 -15.53
N GLY A 70 5.37 -2.15 -15.22
CA GLY A 70 5.52 -1.05 -16.17
C GLY A 70 6.92 -0.45 -16.17
N GLN A 71 7.09 0.57 -17.00
CA GLN A 71 8.26 1.44 -17.00
C GLN A 71 7.86 2.83 -17.51
N PRO A 72 8.68 3.87 -17.26
CA PRO A 72 8.38 5.20 -17.76
C PRO A 72 8.35 5.22 -19.29
N MET A 73 7.34 5.87 -19.87
CA MET A 73 7.25 6.10 -21.31
C MET A 73 7.65 7.53 -21.67
N ARG A 74 8.29 7.70 -22.83
CA ARG A 74 8.68 8.99 -23.39
C ARG A 74 8.09 9.17 -24.78
N VAL A 75 7.92 10.42 -25.19
CA VAL A 75 7.63 10.75 -26.59
C VAL A 75 8.80 10.32 -27.48
N ASP A 76 8.50 9.60 -28.57
CA ASP A 76 9.50 9.12 -29.54
C ASP A 76 9.99 10.27 -30.43
N GLY A 77 11.23 10.72 -30.21
CA GLY A 77 11.86 11.82 -30.93
C GLY A 77 13.34 12.00 -30.53
N PRO A 78 14.04 13.03 -31.06
CA PRO A 78 13.55 14.09 -31.95
C PRO A 78 13.26 13.64 -33.39
N PRO A 79 12.40 14.37 -34.14
CA PRO A 79 11.72 15.63 -33.77
C PRO A 79 10.40 15.41 -32.99
N TYR A 80 10.24 16.10 -31.84
CA TYR A 80 9.13 15.86 -30.91
C TYR A 80 7.78 16.46 -31.33
N ASP A 81 7.79 17.47 -32.20
CA ASP A 81 6.60 18.17 -32.70
C ASP A 81 5.78 17.35 -33.71
N THR A 82 6.37 16.29 -34.27
CA THR A 82 5.71 15.37 -35.20
C THR A 82 5.61 13.94 -34.66
N ALA A 83 6.02 13.75 -33.41
CA ALA A 83 6.01 12.45 -32.76
C ALA A 83 4.58 11.93 -32.59
N THR A 84 4.37 10.67 -32.96
CA THR A 84 3.08 9.97 -32.83
C THR A 84 3.19 8.68 -32.01
N ALA A 85 4.40 8.34 -31.56
CA ALA A 85 4.69 7.14 -30.82
C ALA A 85 5.33 7.46 -29.46
N LEU A 86 5.29 6.46 -28.57
CA LEU A 86 6.01 6.46 -27.31
C LEU A 86 7.13 5.42 -27.36
N VAL A 87 8.24 5.71 -26.69
CA VAL A 87 9.37 4.81 -26.49
C VAL A 87 9.61 4.61 -25.00
N ALA A 88 10.00 3.40 -24.62
CA ALA A 88 10.38 3.09 -23.24
C ALA A 88 11.58 3.94 -22.80
N GLY A 89 11.47 4.54 -21.60
CA GLY A 89 12.55 5.23 -20.94
C GLY A 89 13.69 4.28 -20.56
N THR A 90 14.91 4.81 -20.51
CA THR A 90 16.10 4.09 -20.02
C THR A 90 16.72 4.88 -18.87
N ASP A 91 17.55 4.23 -18.04
CA ASP A 91 18.26 4.90 -16.94
C ASP A 91 19.15 6.07 -17.39
N THR A 92 19.53 6.09 -18.67
CA THR A 92 20.37 7.15 -19.23
C THR A 92 19.61 8.42 -19.61
N ASN A 93 18.30 8.30 -19.87
CA ASN A 93 17.49 9.38 -20.40
C ASN A 93 16.25 9.70 -19.56
N THR A 94 15.89 8.85 -18.60
CA THR A 94 14.67 8.98 -17.80
C THR A 94 14.91 8.68 -16.34
N ILE A 95 14.23 9.43 -15.48
CA ILE A 95 14.18 9.15 -14.05
C ILE A 95 13.08 8.11 -13.82
N PHE A 96 13.46 6.99 -13.21
CA PHE A 96 12.51 6.02 -12.68
C PHE A 96 12.02 6.54 -11.32
N TRP A 97 10.72 6.83 -11.23
CA TRP A 97 10.09 7.36 -10.01
C TRP A 97 10.11 6.34 -8.86
N TYR A 98 10.06 5.05 -9.20
CA TYR A 98 10.08 3.94 -8.26
C TYR A 98 11.23 2.98 -8.59
N LYS A 99 11.99 2.61 -7.55
CA LYS A 99 13.13 1.66 -7.64
C LYS A 99 13.01 0.52 -6.63
N GLY A 100 11.83 0.34 -6.05
CA GLY A 100 11.57 -0.74 -5.12
C GLY A 100 11.30 -2.06 -5.83
N GLU A 101 10.78 -3.01 -5.08
CA GLU A 101 10.38 -4.31 -5.61
C GLU A 101 9.12 -4.19 -6.47
N ASP A 102 9.03 -5.01 -7.51
CA ASP A 102 7.92 -4.99 -8.47
C ASP A 102 7.34 -6.40 -8.64
N SER A 103 6.61 -6.85 -7.61
CA SER A 103 6.01 -8.18 -7.56
C SER A 103 4.53 -8.10 -7.88
N THR A 104 4.02 -9.03 -8.68
CA THR A 104 2.57 -9.17 -8.91
C THR A 104 1.79 -9.54 -7.64
N ASP A 105 2.47 -9.98 -6.58
CA ASP A 105 1.91 -10.19 -5.24
C ASP A 105 2.75 -9.43 -4.21
N PRO A 106 2.46 -8.14 -3.97
CA PRO A 106 3.17 -7.30 -3.01
C PRO A 106 3.07 -7.80 -1.57
N ARG A 107 1.92 -8.38 -1.20
CA ARG A 107 1.65 -8.78 0.18
C ARG A 107 2.65 -9.83 0.65
N HIS A 108 2.98 -10.78 -0.21
CA HIS A 108 3.86 -11.90 0.10
C HIS A 108 5.35 -11.63 -0.13
N THR A 109 5.76 -10.44 -0.56
CA THR A 109 7.20 -10.17 -0.72
C THR A 109 7.93 -9.98 0.60
N VAL A 110 7.21 -9.56 1.64
CA VAL A 110 7.75 -9.47 3.01
C VAL A 110 6.90 -10.32 3.94
N THR A 111 7.55 -11.31 4.56
CA THR A 111 6.92 -12.20 5.54
C THR A 111 7.71 -12.23 6.83
N ALA A 112 7.01 -12.27 7.97
CA ALA A 112 7.60 -12.52 9.28
C ALA A 112 7.10 -13.84 9.84
N LYS A 113 8.01 -14.66 10.37
CA LYS A 113 7.66 -15.84 11.16
C LYS A 113 7.24 -15.38 12.55
N VAL A 114 5.96 -15.54 12.87
CA VAL A 114 5.36 -15.09 14.14
C VAL A 114 5.10 -16.24 15.11
N GLY A 115 5.18 -17.49 14.65
CA GLY A 115 5.09 -18.70 15.47
C GLY A 115 5.84 -19.87 14.85
N GLU A 116 5.81 -21.04 15.47
CA GLU A 116 6.59 -22.21 15.03
C GLU A 116 6.25 -22.64 13.59
N SER A 117 4.97 -22.59 13.23
CA SER A 117 4.43 -22.94 11.91
C SER A 117 3.56 -21.83 11.30
N THR A 118 3.68 -20.59 11.79
CA THR A 118 2.86 -19.47 11.33
C THR A 118 3.72 -18.30 10.87
N SER A 119 3.49 -17.85 9.64
CA SER A 119 4.06 -16.65 9.06
C SER A 119 2.96 -15.66 8.69
N VAL A 120 3.25 -14.38 8.83
CA VAL A 120 2.36 -13.28 8.42
C VAL A 120 3.04 -12.51 7.30
N ALA A 121 2.31 -12.30 6.22
CA ALA A 121 2.70 -11.50 5.06
C ALA A 121 2.26 -10.05 5.28
N TYR A 122 3.14 -9.09 5.02
CA TYR A 122 2.87 -7.66 5.26
C TYR A 122 3.62 -6.74 4.29
N GLY A 123 4.09 -7.27 3.15
CA GLY A 123 4.77 -6.48 2.13
C GLY A 123 3.83 -5.42 1.53
N VAL A 124 4.40 -4.27 1.16
CA VAL A 124 3.72 -3.15 0.49
C VAL A 124 4.68 -2.58 -0.54
N GLN A 125 4.18 -2.27 -1.73
CA GLN A 125 4.96 -1.69 -2.82
C GLN A 125 4.32 -0.38 -3.27
N ALA A 126 5.14 0.65 -3.53
CA ALA A 126 4.59 1.97 -3.86
C ALA A 126 3.94 1.99 -5.25
N ASN A 127 4.31 1.06 -6.13
CA ASN A 127 3.77 0.92 -7.48
C ASN A 127 2.45 0.11 -7.54
N GLU A 128 1.85 -0.22 -6.40
CA GLU A 128 0.51 -0.78 -6.32
C GLU A 128 -0.54 0.20 -6.88
N GLY A 129 -1.54 -0.33 -7.59
CA GLY A 129 -2.47 0.48 -8.40
C GLY A 129 -3.14 1.64 -7.65
N GLY A 130 -3.64 1.43 -6.43
CA GLY A 130 -4.29 2.48 -5.65
C GLY A 130 -3.34 3.59 -5.20
N LEU A 131 -2.10 3.26 -4.85
CA LEU A 131 -1.07 4.24 -4.49
C LEU A 131 -0.61 5.02 -5.71
N VAL A 132 -0.42 4.33 -6.83
CA VAL A 132 -0.04 4.92 -8.12
C VAL A 132 -1.10 5.89 -8.63
N ASN A 133 -2.38 5.50 -8.59
CA ASN A 133 -3.49 6.36 -9.00
C ASN A 133 -3.52 7.67 -8.20
N LEU A 134 -3.24 7.61 -6.90
CA LEU A 134 -3.15 8.80 -6.06
C LEU A 134 -1.99 9.71 -6.48
N VAL A 135 -0.79 9.13 -6.68
CA VAL A 135 0.40 9.88 -7.09
C VAL A 135 0.20 10.51 -8.47
N GLN A 136 -0.35 9.76 -9.43
CA GLN A 136 -0.67 10.22 -10.77
C GLN A 136 -1.63 11.41 -10.73
N ALA A 137 -2.70 11.31 -9.92
CA ALA A 137 -3.67 12.38 -9.84
C ALA A 137 -3.11 13.66 -9.19
N LEU A 138 -2.29 13.52 -8.13
CA LEU A 138 -1.60 14.63 -7.50
C LEU A 138 -0.57 15.28 -8.44
N ALA A 139 0.14 14.48 -9.23
CA ALA A 139 1.13 14.99 -10.18
C ALA A 139 0.50 15.69 -11.38
N ALA A 140 -0.60 15.15 -11.93
CA ALA A 140 -1.38 15.85 -12.95
C ALA A 140 -1.91 17.19 -12.40
N MET A 141 -2.21 17.28 -11.11
CA MET A 141 -2.61 18.52 -10.44
C MET A 141 -1.51 19.53 -10.19
N SER A 142 -0.32 19.08 -9.82
CA SER A 142 0.76 19.98 -9.40
C SER A 142 1.35 20.82 -10.55
N ILE A 143 1.21 20.37 -11.80
CA ILE A 143 1.78 21.05 -12.97
C ILE A 143 0.85 22.09 -13.60
N GLN A 144 -0.41 22.17 -13.17
CA GLN A 144 -1.41 23.04 -13.80
C GLN A 144 -1.49 24.40 -13.13
N THR A 145 -1.65 25.43 -13.96
CA THR A 145 -1.92 26.80 -13.51
C THR A 145 -3.17 27.30 -14.21
N PHE A 146 -4.11 27.83 -13.45
CA PHE A 146 -5.35 28.39 -13.95
C PHE A 146 -5.33 29.90 -13.72
N THR A 147 -5.48 30.66 -14.80
CA THR A 147 -5.48 32.13 -14.73
C THR A 147 -6.78 32.66 -15.31
N ASP A 148 -7.31 33.74 -14.73
CA ASP A 148 -8.54 34.38 -15.19
C ASP A 148 -8.40 35.03 -16.58
N ALA A 149 -7.15 35.27 -17.02
CA ALA A 149 -6.85 35.79 -18.35
C ALA A 149 -7.06 34.76 -19.46
N ASP A 150 -7.06 33.47 -19.12
CA ASP A 150 -7.22 32.38 -20.08
C ASP A 150 -8.64 31.82 -20.02
N THR A 151 -9.39 32.01 -21.11
CA THR A 151 -10.79 31.60 -21.25
C THR A 151 -10.99 30.09 -21.18
N THR A 152 -9.93 29.29 -21.34
CA THR A 152 -9.99 27.82 -21.29
C THR A 152 -9.75 27.26 -19.87
N SER A 153 -9.35 28.12 -18.92
CA SER A 153 -8.99 27.70 -17.56
C SER A 153 -10.13 26.98 -16.83
N THR A 154 -11.36 27.49 -16.93
CA THR A 154 -12.52 26.89 -16.26
C THR A 154 -12.83 25.48 -16.80
N ASP A 155 -12.74 25.29 -18.10
CA ASP A 155 -12.99 23.99 -18.74
C ASP A 155 -11.88 22.99 -18.39
N ARG A 156 -10.61 23.40 -18.42
CA ARG A 156 -9.49 22.55 -18.00
C ARG A 156 -9.60 22.15 -16.53
N TYR A 157 -9.91 23.11 -15.65
CA TYR A 157 -10.07 22.86 -14.21
C TYR A 157 -11.21 21.89 -13.94
N SER A 158 -12.40 22.14 -14.50
CA SER A 158 -13.56 21.26 -14.30
C SER A 158 -13.33 19.85 -14.84
N ALA A 159 -12.73 19.71 -16.02
CA ALA A 159 -12.38 18.41 -16.60
C ALA A 159 -11.39 17.64 -15.72
N MET A 160 -10.44 18.35 -15.12
CA MET A 160 -9.42 17.77 -14.27
C MET A 160 -9.96 17.32 -12.93
N ILE A 161 -10.81 18.13 -12.28
CA ILE A 161 -11.51 17.70 -11.06
C ILE A 161 -12.39 16.49 -11.35
N ALA A 162 -13.12 16.48 -12.47
CA ALA A 162 -13.94 15.33 -12.86
C ALA A 162 -13.10 14.03 -12.98
N ARG A 163 -11.94 14.11 -13.64
CA ARG A 163 -11.01 12.96 -13.76
C ARG A 163 -10.43 12.54 -12.43
N ASN A 164 -10.03 13.49 -11.59
CA ASN A 164 -9.55 13.19 -10.25
C ASN A 164 -10.62 12.44 -9.44
N THR A 165 -11.86 12.93 -9.47
CA THR A 165 -12.99 12.29 -8.79
C THR A 165 -13.26 10.89 -9.34
N GLU A 166 -13.25 10.70 -10.66
CA GLU A 166 -13.46 9.40 -11.29
C GLU A 166 -12.37 8.38 -10.91
N ARG A 167 -11.10 8.79 -10.91
CA ARG A 167 -9.97 7.92 -10.56
C ARG A 167 -9.88 7.58 -9.08
N LEU A 168 -10.33 8.49 -8.22
CA LEU A 168 -10.33 8.29 -6.77
C LEU A 168 -11.64 7.64 -6.28
N ALA A 169 -12.71 7.68 -7.07
CA ALA A 169 -13.91 6.93 -6.77
C ALA A 169 -13.58 5.45 -6.80
N GLU A 170 -13.86 4.73 -5.71
CA GLU A 170 -13.60 3.30 -5.52
C GLU A 170 -14.40 2.38 -6.49
N THR A 171 -14.93 2.92 -7.58
CA THR A 171 -15.91 2.26 -8.46
C THR A 171 -15.27 1.52 -9.64
N GLY A 172 -13.96 1.63 -9.82
CA GLY A 172 -13.20 0.87 -10.82
C GLY A 172 -12.39 -0.24 -10.18
N ASP A 173 -12.83 -1.48 -10.37
CA ASP A 173 -12.10 -2.74 -10.21
C ASP A 173 -10.58 -2.60 -9.97
N SER A 174 -10.10 -2.91 -8.76
CA SER A 174 -8.70 -3.34 -8.56
C SER A 174 -8.45 -3.80 -7.12
N ASN A 175 -7.90 -5.01 -6.99
CA ASN A 175 -7.38 -5.64 -5.77
C ASN A 175 -6.22 -4.85 -5.08
N SER A 176 -6.12 -3.54 -5.31
CA SER A 176 -5.00 -2.71 -4.87
C SER A 176 -5.42 -1.30 -4.47
N SER A 177 -6.71 -1.08 -4.18
CA SER A 177 -7.14 0.19 -3.57
C SER A 177 -6.41 0.38 -2.23
N ILE A 178 -6.21 1.64 -1.84
CA ILE A 178 -5.57 1.96 -0.55
C ILE A 178 -6.39 1.37 0.62
N SER A 179 -7.72 1.32 0.49
CA SER A 179 -8.62 0.71 1.46
C SER A 179 -8.40 -0.80 1.59
N ILE A 180 -8.22 -1.53 0.48
CA ILE A 180 -7.92 -2.96 0.49
C ILE A 180 -6.55 -3.22 1.14
N ILE A 181 -5.51 -2.48 0.76
CA ILE A 181 -4.18 -2.57 1.36
C ILE A 181 -4.26 -2.40 2.90
N ALA A 182 -5.05 -1.43 3.37
CA ALA A 182 -5.25 -1.20 4.79
C ALA A 182 -5.98 -2.36 5.49
N VAL A 183 -6.97 -2.97 4.83
CA VAL A 183 -7.69 -4.16 5.34
C VAL A 183 -6.75 -5.36 5.46
N GLU A 184 -5.95 -5.64 4.43
CA GLU A 184 -4.99 -6.75 4.41
C GLU A 184 -3.91 -6.59 5.48
N LEU A 185 -3.35 -5.38 5.63
CA LEU A 185 -2.40 -5.07 6.71
C LEU A 185 -3.08 -5.15 8.09
N GLY A 186 -4.36 -4.78 8.18
CA GLY A 186 -5.15 -4.95 9.39
C GLY A 186 -5.30 -6.42 9.80
N LEU A 187 -5.56 -7.30 8.84
CA LEU A 187 -5.63 -8.75 9.05
C LEU A 187 -4.27 -9.32 9.48
N ALA A 188 -3.19 -8.90 8.83
CA ALA A 188 -1.83 -9.27 9.20
C ALA A 188 -1.52 -8.87 10.65
N LYS A 189 -1.83 -7.62 11.02
CA LYS A 189 -1.66 -7.10 12.38
C LYS A 189 -2.51 -7.87 13.40
N SER A 190 -3.77 -8.15 13.09
CA SER A 190 -4.67 -8.90 13.98
C SER A 190 -4.17 -10.33 14.21
N THR A 191 -3.71 -11.01 13.15
CA THR A 191 -3.13 -12.36 13.25
C THR A 191 -1.87 -12.38 14.10
N ALA A 192 -0.97 -11.42 13.89
CA ALA A 192 0.23 -11.28 14.70
C ALA A 192 -0.10 -11.04 16.19
N GLY A 193 -1.10 -10.19 16.47
CA GLY A 193 -1.57 -9.91 17.83
C GLY A 193 -2.12 -11.15 18.55
N ALA A 194 -2.97 -11.94 17.88
CA ALA A 194 -3.51 -13.17 18.46
C ALA A 194 -2.41 -14.20 18.81
N ILE A 195 -1.33 -14.23 18.04
CA ILE A 195 -0.18 -15.13 18.30
C ILE A 195 0.68 -14.62 19.45
N ASP A 196 0.85 -13.29 19.56
CA ASP A 196 1.54 -12.66 20.69
C ASP A 196 0.82 -12.92 22.03
N GLU A 197 -0.51 -12.83 22.04
CA GLU A 197 -1.34 -13.22 23.19
C GLU A 197 -1.09 -14.69 23.56
N ARG A 198 -1.14 -15.60 22.58
CA ARG A 198 -0.86 -17.03 22.81
C ARG A 198 0.55 -17.29 23.34
N HIS A 199 1.56 -16.57 22.85
CA HIS A 199 2.93 -16.70 23.33
C HIS A 199 3.08 -16.18 24.77
N THR A 200 2.37 -15.12 25.12
CA THR A 200 2.32 -14.58 26.48
C THR A 200 1.70 -15.60 27.45
N ASP A 201 0.58 -16.21 27.08
CA ASP A 201 -0.07 -17.27 27.87
C ASP A 201 0.85 -18.49 28.04
N HIS A 202 1.48 -18.93 26.95
CA HIS A 202 2.41 -20.07 27.00
C HIS A 202 3.63 -19.77 27.86
N LYS A 203 4.18 -18.56 27.79
CA LYS A 203 5.28 -18.11 28.64
C LYS A 203 4.88 -18.10 30.12
N ALA A 204 3.66 -17.66 30.45
CA ALA A 204 3.16 -17.69 31.82
C ALA A 204 3.01 -19.13 32.34
N GLN A 205 2.50 -20.05 31.51
CA GLN A 205 2.40 -21.48 31.86
C GLN A 205 3.77 -22.12 32.10
N LEU A 206 4.73 -21.90 31.20
CA LEU A 206 6.11 -22.39 31.37
C LEU A 206 6.78 -21.76 32.61
N GLY A 207 6.52 -20.48 32.87
CA GLY A 207 7.01 -19.79 34.06
C GLY A 207 6.49 -20.43 35.35
N ASN A 208 5.20 -20.75 35.42
CA ASN A 208 4.61 -21.46 36.55
C ASN A 208 5.22 -22.87 36.71
N MET A 209 5.41 -23.62 35.63
CA MET A 209 6.05 -24.95 35.70
C MET A 209 7.50 -24.87 36.20
N VAL A 210 8.26 -23.86 35.75
CA VAL A 210 9.63 -23.63 36.24
C VAL A 210 9.59 -23.28 37.72
N GLN A 211 8.69 -22.39 38.14
CA GLN A 211 8.52 -22.05 39.55
C GLN A 211 8.18 -23.29 40.38
N ASP A 212 7.24 -24.13 39.94
CA ASP A 212 6.87 -25.37 40.62
C ASP A 212 8.05 -26.37 40.76
N ILE A 213 8.98 -26.37 39.79
CA ILE A 213 10.19 -27.21 39.82
C ILE A 213 11.29 -26.61 40.72
N GLU A 214 11.52 -25.30 40.63
CA GLU A 214 12.57 -24.59 41.36
C GLU A 214 12.19 -24.36 42.84
N GLU A 215 10.90 -24.21 43.12
CA GLU A 215 10.34 -24.06 44.46
C GLU A 215 10.33 -25.42 45.15
N ALA A 216 11.51 -25.85 45.62
CA ALA A 216 11.64 -27.08 46.40
C ALA A 216 10.72 -26.98 47.65
N PRO A 217 9.79 -27.94 47.87
CA PRO A 217 8.85 -27.85 48.98
C PRO A 217 9.61 -27.85 50.29
N THR A 218 9.62 -26.69 50.96
CA THR A 218 10.47 -26.45 52.15
C THR A 218 10.20 -27.44 53.26
N GLU A 219 8.98 -27.97 53.33
CA GLU A 219 8.52 -28.99 54.26
C GLU A 219 9.17 -30.35 53.97
N THR A 220 9.28 -30.74 52.69
CA THR A 220 9.93 -32.00 52.29
C THR A 220 11.44 -31.88 52.47
N VAL A 221 12.03 -30.76 52.06
CA VAL A 221 13.46 -30.48 52.27
C VAL A 221 13.78 -30.41 53.77
N ALA A 222 12.92 -29.79 54.59
CA ALA A 222 13.08 -29.74 56.04
C ALA A 222 12.92 -31.12 56.69
N MET A 223 11.98 -31.95 56.21
CA MET A 223 11.82 -33.34 56.67
C MET A 223 13.03 -34.21 56.31
N GLU A 224 13.56 -34.08 55.09
CA GLU A 224 14.77 -34.80 54.68
C GLU A 224 16.00 -34.32 55.47
N LEU A 225 16.14 -33.01 55.70
CA LEU A 225 17.16 -32.44 56.58
C LEU A 225 17.02 -32.92 58.02
N LEU A 226 15.80 -32.97 58.55
CA LEU A 226 15.52 -33.47 59.91
C LEU A 226 15.88 -34.96 60.00
N THR A 227 15.49 -35.75 59.01
CA THR A 227 15.81 -37.18 58.94
C THR A 227 17.32 -37.41 58.83
N LEU A 228 18.01 -36.61 58.03
CA LEU A 228 19.48 -36.62 57.92
C LEU A 228 20.13 -36.26 59.26
N LYS A 229 19.64 -35.22 59.94
CA LYS A 229 20.13 -34.82 61.26
C LYS A 229 19.93 -35.95 62.28
N THR A 230 18.77 -36.58 62.33
CA THR A 230 18.51 -37.73 63.22
C THR A 230 19.41 -38.92 62.91
N ARG A 231 19.66 -39.21 61.62
CA ARG A 231 20.61 -40.26 61.22
C ARG A 231 22.04 -39.92 61.65
N LEU A 232 22.47 -38.68 61.47
CA LEU A 232 23.79 -38.22 61.90
C LEU A 232 23.92 -38.33 63.42
N GLU A 233 22.98 -37.81 64.20
CA GLU A 233 22.96 -37.92 65.67
C GLU A 233 23.01 -39.37 66.13
N ALA A 234 22.22 -40.27 65.53
CA ALA A 234 22.26 -41.69 65.82
C ALA A 234 23.62 -42.32 65.48
N SER A 235 24.23 -41.96 64.35
CA SER A 235 25.57 -42.45 63.99
C SER A 235 26.65 -41.95 64.95
N TYR A 236 26.57 -40.69 65.41
CA TYR A 236 27.47 -40.12 66.41
C TYR A 236 27.30 -40.79 67.77
N GLN A 237 26.07 -41.02 68.23
CA GLN A 237 25.79 -41.75 69.47
C GLN A 237 26.29 -43.19 69.40
N THR A 238 26.07 -43.88 68.28
CA THR A 238 26.55 -45.25 68.08
C THR A 238 28.08 -45.31 68.04
N THR A 239 28.73 -44.35 67.40
CA THR A 239 30.20 -44.23 67.38
C THR A 239 30.74 -43.90 68.77
N ALA A 240 30.06 -43.06 69.56
CA ALA A 240 30.43 -42.74 70.93
C ALA A 240 30.25 -43.95 71.88
N MET A 241 29.18 -44.73 71.74
CA MET A 241 28.99 -45.98 72.48
C MET A 241 30.03 -47.05 72.09
N LEU A 242 30.35 -47.19 70.79
CA LEU A 242 31.45 -48.03 70.33
C LEU A 242 32.81 -47.55 70.85
N SER A 243 33.04 -46.24 70.93
CA SER A 243 34.25 -45.67 71.51
C SER A 243 34.35 -45.92 73.02
N GLN A 244 33.23 -45.92 73.75
CA GLN A 244 33.17 -46.28 75.17
C GLN A 244 33.33 -47.79 75.41
N LEU A 245 32.92 -48.62 74.46
CA LEU A 245 33.15 -50.07 74.45
C LEU A 245 34.53 -50.47 73.90
N SER A 246 35.25 -49.56 73.23
CA SER A 246 36.63 -49.83 72.80
C SER A 246 37.55 -49.76 74.01
N LEU A 247 38.08 -50.94 74.36
CA LEU A 247 39.20 -51.38 75.22
C LEU A 247 39.80 -50.47 76.32
N VAL A 248 39.77 -49.14 76.22
CA VAL A 248 40.35 -48.22 77.21
C VAL A 248 39.52 -48.12 78.50
N ASN A 249 38.20 -48.37 78.43
CA ASN A 249 37.33 -48.32 79.61
C ASN A 249 37.20 -49.68 80.35
N TYR A 250 37.79 -50.75 79.82
CA TYR A 250 37.88 -52.04 80.52
C TYR A 250 39.13 -52.16 81.40
N LEU A 251 39.99 -51.13 81.41
CA LEU A 251 41.20 -51.04 82.24
C LEU A 251 41.18 -49.77 83.12
N LYS A 252 40.12 -49.61 83.91
CA LYS A 252 40.18 -48.92 85.20
C LYS A 252 39.48 -49.75 86.26
#